data_AF-A0A2G6PQZ1-F1
#
_entry.id   AF-A0A2G6PQZ1-F1
#
_cell.length_a   1.000
_cell.length_b   1.000
_cell.length_c   1.000
_cell.angle_alpha   90.00
_cell.angle_beta   90.00
_cell.angle_gamma   90.00
#
_symmetry.space_group_name_H-M   'P 1'
#
loop_
_entity.id
_entity.type
_entity.pdbx_description
1 polymer ?
#
loop_
_entity_poly.entity_id
_entity_poly.type
_entity_poly.pdbx_seq_one_letter_code
_entity_poly.pdbx_strand_id
1 'polypeptide(L)'
;MLMLASCGNEDVNNPSEEVMEENEIEVFPETEPEPKANCYYNGNLAENLSKEVIVDLLGETNYSEFIRLDRAESFINCKSGNDIELLSFGDERCCTPNSYDLRYQIVIDGEAVFSFRMTSGADMKFEPVSTIVEEQLEGYQKLLSGDFATSYADARKIAVENGVNLSESDIELVPDEQNTTHNKRYYWEAELEYDHNSIALLQIDVMTGNVKKKVLTIESIE
;
A
#
# COMPACT_ATOMS: atom_id res chain seq x y z
N MET A 1 -75.38 34.02 34.57
CA MET A 1 -76.81 34.42 34.61
C MET A 1 -77.24 34.71 33.18
N LEU A 2 -78.47 34.35 32.82
CA LEU A 2 -79.08 34.30 31.48
C LEU A 2 -78.82 33.01 30.68
N MET A 3 -79.78 32.11 30.90
CA MET A 3 -80.31 31.14 29.95
C MET A 3 -81.13 31.84 28.84
N LEU A 4 -81.51 31.01 27.86
CA LEU A 4 -82.67 31.08 26.95
C LEU A 4 -82.37 31.66 25.56
N ALA A 5 -82.94 31.20 24.46
CA ALA A 5 -83.63 29.97 24.02
C ALA A 5 -84.10 30.28 22.58
N SER A 6 -84.58 29.25 21.87
CA SER A 6 -85.60 29.31 20.80
C SER A 6 -85.09 29.56 19.37
N CYS A 7 -85.67 29.01 18.29
CA CYS A 7 -86.43 27.78 17.96
C CYS A 7 -86.63 27.83 16.43
N GLY A 8 -86.70 26.66 15.79
CA GLY A 8 -87.51 26.40 14.59
C GLY A 8 -86.93 26.80 13.23
N ASN A 9 -86.77 25.83 12.32
CA ASN A 9 -87.88 25.45 11.45
C ASN A 9 -87.64 24.12 10.73
N GLU A 10 -88.74 23.52 10.30
CA GLU A 10 -88.96 22.16 9.82
C GLU A 10 -88.43 21.86 8.40
N ASP A 11 -88.03 20.60 8.21
CA ASP A 11 -88.20 19.67 7.08
C ASP A 11 -88.14 20.17 5.64
N VAL A 12 -87.32 19.49 4.80
CA VAL A 12 -87.74 18.80 3.55
C VAL A 12 -86.60 17.87 3.03
N ASN A 13 -86.91 16.57 2.93
CA ASN A 13 -86.46 15.52 1.99
C ASN A 13 -84.97 15.33 1.60
N ASN A 14 -84.35 14.32 2.22
CA ASN A 14 -83.77 13.06 1.66
C ASN A 14 -83.45 12.97 0.15
N PRO A 15 -82.55 12.04 -0.27
CA PRO A 15 -81.12 11.92 0.02
C PRO A 15 -80.30 11.96 -1.30
N SER A 16 -79.08 12.47 -1.26
CA SER A 16 -78.07 12.08 -2.26
C SER A 16 -76.86 11.58 -1.50
N GLU A 17 -76.62 10.27 -1.61
CA GLU A 17 -75.34 9.64 -1.30
C GLU A 17 -74.25 10.37 -2.10
N GLU A 18 -73.60 11.34 -1.47
CA GLU A 18 -72.25 11.73 -1.87
C GLU A 18 -71.34 10.58 -1.43
N VAL A 19 -70.98 9.78 -2.42
CA VAL A 19 -69.82 8.89 -2.37
C VAL A 19 -68.63 9.75 -1.98
N MET A 20 -68.27 9.73 -0.69
CA MET A 20 -66.96 10.20 -0.28
C MET A 20 -65.96 9.25 -0.91
N GLU A 21 -65.23 9.73 -1.92
CA GLU A 21 -63.97 9.15 -2.32
C GLU A 21 -63.15 8.97 -1.04
N GLU A 22 -62.92 7.71 -0.67
CA GLU A 22 -61.87 7.36 0.26
C GLU A 22 -60.59 7.92 -0.36
N ASN A 23 -60.09 9.02 0.19
CA ASN A 23 -58.70 9.41 0.02
C ASN A 23 -57.89 8.25 0.58
N GLU A 24 -57.51 7.32 -0.29
CA GLU A 24 -56.36 6.45 -0.06
C GLU A 24 -55.19 7.39 0.22
N ILE A 25 -54.89 7.56 1.49
CA ILE A 25 -53.58 8.01 1.91
C ILE A 25 -52.64 6.93 1.36
N GLU A 26 -52.00 7.21 0.23
CA GLU A 26 -50.80 6.48 -0.18
C GLU A 26 -49.83 6.61 0.98
N VAL A 27 -49.84 5.59 1.85
CA VAL A 27 -48.75 5.32 2.76
C VAL A 27 -47.60 4.94 1.85
N PHE A 28 -46.84 5.93 1.42
CA PHE A 28 -45.52 5.68 0.86
C PHE A 28 -44.83 4.78 1.88
N PRO A 29 -44.40 3.56 1.49
CA PRO A 29 -43.59 2.76 2.39
C PRO A 29 -42.45 3.66 2.83
N GLU A 30 -42.20 3.76 4.14
CA GLU A 30 -40.95 4.28 4.66
C GLU A 30 -39.86 3.69 3.76
N THR A 31 -39.23 4.55 2.96
CA THR A 31 -38.12 4.16 2.10
C THR A 31 -37.20 3.38 3.01
N GLU A 32 -37.00 2.10 2.67
CA GLU A 32 -36.09 1.22 3.40
C GLU A 32 -34.83 2.03 3.71
N PRO A 33 -34.33 2.00 4.97
CA PRO A 33 -33.12 2.72 5.30
C PRO A 33 -32.08 2.35 4.25
N GLU A 34 -31.56 3.35 3.53
CA GLU A 34 -30.54 3.14 2.50
C GLU A 34 -29.54 2.11 3.04
N PRO A 35 -29.21 1.05 2.27
CA PRO A 35 -28.34 0.00 2.75
C PRO A 35 -27.11 0.68 3.32
N LYS A 36 -26.90 0.52 4.64
CA LYS A 36 -25.74 1.07 5.35
C LYS A 36 -24.54 0.80 4.45
N ALA A 37 -23.90 1.87 3.97
CA ALA A 37 -22.75 1.77 3.10
C ALA A 37 -21.86 0.65 3.64
N ASN A 38 -21.61 -0.38 2.83
CA ASN A 38 -20.88 -1.57 3.24
C ASN A 38 -19.48 -1.12 3.69
N CYS A 39 -19.32 -0.90 4.99
CA CYS A 39 -18.06 -0.66 5.67
C CYS A 39 -17.19 -1.89 5.47
N TYR A 40 -16.20 -1.83 4.57
CA TYR A 40 -15.43 -3.00 4.16
C TYR A 40 -13.94 -2.67 4.15
N TYR A 41 -13.41 -2.24 5.31
CA TYR A 41 -11.98 -2.37 5.56
C TYR A 41 -11.72 -3.72 6.22
N ASN A 42 -10.82 -4.50 5.62
CA ASN A 42 -10.30 -5.73 6.22
C ASN A 42 -8.79 -5.78 6.00
N GLY A 43 -8.04 -5.21 6.95
CA GLY A 43 -6.57 -5.20 6.90
C GLY A 43 -5.97 -6.61 6.87
N ASN A 44 -6.55 -7.55 7.63
CA ASN A 44 -6.08 -8.92 7.64
C ASN A 44 -6.20 -9.58 6.25
N LEU A 45 -7.27 -9.28 5.51
CA LEU A 45 -7.42 -9.78 4.15
C LEU A 45 -6.37 -9.20 3.20
N ALA A 46 -6.16 -7.89 3.24
CA ALA A 46 -5.14 -7.22 2.42
C ALA A 46 -3.72 -7.75 2.71
N GLU A 47 -3.38 -7.91 3.99
CA GLU A 47 -2.09 -8.46 4.43
C GLU A 47 -1.90 -9.92 3.97
N ASN A 48 -2.95 -10.74 4.07
CA ASN A 48 -2.88 -12.14 3.62
C ASN A 48 -2.71 -12.26 2.10
N LEU A 49 -3.47 -11.49 1.32
CA LEU A 49 -3.37 -11.50 -0.14
C LEU A 49 -2.01 -10.98 -0.62
N SER A 50 -1.50 -9.92 0.02
CA SER A 50 -0.15 -9.44 -0.27
C SER A 50 0.92 -10.43 0.16
N LYS A 51 0.73 -11.14 1.29
CA LYS A 51 1.62 -12.22 1.72
C LYS A 51 1.71 -13.31 0.65
N GLU A 52 0.59 -13.75 0.10
CA GLU A 52 0.57 -14.81 -0.93
C GLU A 52 1.49 -14.47 -2.11
N VAL A 53 1.43 -13.24 -2.61
CA VAL A 53 2.30 -12.78 -3.70
C VAL A 53 3.78 -12.79 -3.30
N ILE A 54 4.12 -12.32 -2.09
CA ILE A 54 5.52 -12.30 -1.63
C ILE A 54 6.03 -13.72 -1.40
N VAL A 55 5.20 -14.61 -0.86
CA VAL A 55 5.54 -16.02 -0.65
C VAL A 55 5.76 -16.73 -1.98
N ASP A 56 4.96 -16.43 -3.01
CA ASP A 56 5.17 -16.98 -4.35
C ASP A 56 6.50 -16.54 -4.95
N LEU A 57 6.95 -15.31 -4.68
CA LEU A 57 8.22 -14.77 -5.17
C LEU A 57 9.44 -15.28 -4.39
N LEU A 58 9.38 -15.20 -3.06
CA LEU A 58 10.55 -15.42 -2.19
C LEU A 58 10.56 -16.79 -1.51
N GLY A 59 9.41 -17.45 -1.39
CA GLY A 59 9.20 -18.68 -0.63
C GLY A 59 8.78 -18.42 0.83
N GLU A 60 8.00 -19.36 1.39
CA GLU A 60 7.43 -19.25 2.75
C GLU A 60 8.50 -19.10 3.83
N THR A 61 9.60 -19.86 3.73
CA THR A 61 10.72 -19.78 4.69
C THR A 61 11.27 -18.35 4.73
N ASN A 62 11.62 -17.80 3.56
CA ASN A 62 12.19 -16.45 3.47
C ASN A 62 11.21 -15.39 3.96
N TYR A 63 9.92 -15.52 3.62
CA TYR A 63 8.88 -14.63 4.14
C TYR A 63 8.86 -14.63 5.67
N SER A 64 8.75 -15.81 6.27
CA SER A 64 8.60 -15.95 7.72
C SER A 64 9.84 -15.46 8.48
N GLU A 65 11.02 -15.74 7.96
CA GLU A 65 12.28 -15.43 8.64
C GLU A 65 12.68 -13.97 8.46
N PHE A 66 12.54 -13.39 7.26
CA PHE A 66 13.19 -12.12 6.91
C PHE A 66 12.21 -11.00 6.56
N ILE A 67 10.98 -11.29 6.16
CA ILE A 67 10.06 -10.25 5.68
C ILE A 67 9.17 -9.73 6.82
N ARG A 68 9.08 -8.40 6.95
CA ARG A 68 8.27 -7.72 7.97
C ARG A 68 7.39 -6.66 7.32
N LEU A 69 6.10 -6.66 7.68
CA LEU A 69 5.19 -5.58 7.32
C LEU A 69 5.45 -4.37 8.23
N ASP A 70 5.77 -3.23 7.63
CA ASP A 70 5.82 -1.95 8.33
C ASP A 70 4.42 -1.33 8.36
N ARG A 71 3.67 -1.65 9.42
CA ARG A 71 2.30 -1.13 9.60
C ARG A 71 2.26 0.38 9.78
N ALA A 72 3.32 1.00 10.31
CA ALA A 72 3.35 2.44 10.55
C ALA A 72 3.43 3.24 9.24
N GLU A 73 4.07 2.65 8.24
CA GLU A 73 4.26 3.25 6.91
C GLU A 73 3.42 2.61 5.80
N SER A 74 2.48 1.75 6.21
CA SER A 74 1.44 1.19 5.36
C SER A 74 0.16 1.99 5.52
N PHE A 75 -0.54 2.23 4.42
CA PHE A 75 -1.71 3.09 4.39
C PHE A 75 -2.81 2.52 3.49
N ILE A 76 -4.03 2.98 3.76
CA ILE A 76 -5.21 2.70 2.95
C ILE A 76 -5.71 4.05 2.44
N ASN A 77 -5.89 4.14 1.14
CA ASN A 77 -6.58 5.26 0.53
C ASN A 77 -8.07 4.95 0.58
N CYS A 78 -8.81 5.73 1.37
CA CYS A 78 -10.24 5.61 1.52
C CYS A 78 -10.94 6.76 0.79
N LYS A 79 -12.07 6.44 0.16
CA LYS A 79 -12.95 7.46 -0.40
C LYS A 79 -14.03 7.82 0.61
N SER A 80 -14.11 9.11 0.97
CA SER A 80 -15.14 9.67 1.84
C SER A 80 -15.86 10.79 1.09
N GLY A 81 -16.99 10.45 0.45
CA GLY A 81 -17.67 11.38 -0.46
C GLY A 81 -16.81 11.76 -1.68
N ASN A 82 -16.39 13.03 -1.75
CA ASN A 82 -15.49 13.56 -2.79
C ASN A 82 -14.03 13.70 -2.32
N ASP A 83 -13.74 13.42 -1.05
CA ASP A 83 -12.41 13.56 -0.47
C ASP A 83 -11.70 12.20 -0.40
N ILE A 84 -10.37 12.26 -0.46
CA ILE A 84 -9.46 11.14 -0.25
C ILE A 84 -8.90 11.25 1.16
N GLU A 85 -9.12 10.22 1.96
CA GLU A 85 -8.54 10.09 3.29
C GLU A 85 -7.48 8.99 3.27
N LEU A 86 -6.31 9.27 3.84
CA LEU A 86 -5.29 8.25 4.08
C LEU A 86 -5.44 7.75 5.51
N LEU A 87 -5.77 6.48 5.67
CA LEU A 87 -5.83 5.81 6.97
C LEU A 87 -4.59 4.95 7.16
N SER A 88 -4.02 4.94 8.36
CA SER A 88 -2.94 4.03 8.70
C SER A 88 -3.42 2.58 8.65
N PHE A 89 -2.55 1.66 8.24
CA PHE A 89 -2.89 0.26 8.19
C PHE A 89 -3.09 -0.32 9.61
N GLY A 90 -4.26 -0.92 9.83
CA GLY A 90 -4.70 -1.37 11.17
C GLY A 90 -5.64 -0.40 11.89
N ASP A 91 -5.95 0.76 11.30
CA ASP A 91 -6.98 1.66 11.80
C ASP A 91 -8.37 0.98 11.73
N GLU A 92 -9.11 0.98 12.83
CA GLU A 92 -10.42 0.32 12.94
C GLU A 92 -11.58 1.18 12.40
N ARG A 93 -11.29 2.40 11.94
CA ARG A 93 -12.31 3.28 11.34
C ARG A 93 -12.93 2.63 10.09
N CYS A 94 -14.26 2.66 10.02
CA CYS A 94 -14.96 2.22 8.83
C CYS A 94 -14.62 3.14 7.65
N CYS A 95 -14.23 2.55 6.52
CA CYS A 95 -14.10 3.23 5.24
C CYS A 95 -14.41 2.30 4.07
N THR A 96 -14.62 2.87 2.88
CA THR A 96 -14.57 2.15 1.61
C THR A 96 -13.20 2.39 0.96
N PRO A 97 -12.34 1.36 0.88
CA PRO A 97 -10.99 1.49 0.35
C PRO A 97 -11.01 1.63 -1.17
N ASN A 98 -10.25 2.59 -1.68
CA ASN A 98 -9.98 2.80 -3.10
C ASN A 98 -8.66 2.13 -3.51
N SER A 99 -7.65 2.16 -2.64
CA SER A 99 -6.38 1.47 -2.84
C SER A 99 -5.70 1.12 -1.52
N TYR A 100 -4.77 0.18 -1.59
CA TYR A 100 -3.91 -0.25 -0.50
C TYR A 100 -2.46 0.00 -0.88
N ASP A 101 -1.67 0.44 0.09
CA ASP A 101 -0.23 0.60 -0.05
C ASP A 101 0.45 0.01 1.20
N LEU A 102 0.99 -1.19 1.05
CA LEU A 102 1.62 -1.95 2.12
C LEU A 102 3.14 -1.88 1.96
N ARG A 103 3.83 -1.34 2.96
CA ARG A 103 5.30 -1.31 2.98
C ARG A 103 5.83 -2.54 3.70
N TYR A 104 6.71 -3.26 3.03
CA TYR A 104 7.44 -4.39 3.58
C TYR A 104 8.93 -4.06 3.67
N GLN A 105 9.59 -4.73 4.60
CA GLN A 105 11.04 -4.66 4.81
C GLN A 105 11.63 -6.07 4.77
N ILE A 106 12.82 -6.19 4.19
CA ILE A 106 13.68 -7.36 4.36
C ILE A 106 14.61 -7.06 5.53
N VAL A 107 14.53 -7.86 6.58
CA VAL A 107 15.28 -7.69 7.83
C VAL A 107 16.26 -8.83 8.00
N ILE A 108 17.55 -8.52 8.08
CA ILE A 108 18.63 -9.48 8.32
C ILE A 108 19.38 -9.03 9.57
N ASP A 109 19.57 -9.94 10.52
CA ASP A 109 20.23 -9.67 11.82
C ASP A 109 19.66 -8.46 12.58
N GLY A 110 18.36 -8.17 12.39
CA GLY A 110 17.66 -7.06 13.04
C GLY A 110 17.79 -5.71 12.32
N GLU A 111 18.52 -5.64 11.20
CA GLU A 111 18.62 -4.45 10.36
C GLU A 111 17.74 -4.59 9.11
N ALA A 112 17.00 -3.55 8.75
CA ALA A 112 16.27 -3.50 7.48
C ALA A 112 17.25 -3.22 6.34
N VAL A 113 17.43 -4.18 5.43
CA VAL A 113 18.40 -4.11 4.32
C VAL A 113 17.76 -3.75 2.98
N PHE A 114 16.42 -3.76 2.93
CA PHE A 114 15.63 -3.38 1.77
C PHE A 114 14.20 -3.04 2.20
N SER A 115 13.59 -2.09 1.52
CA SER A 115 12.16 -1.77 1.67
C SER A 115 11.50 -1.81 0.30
N PHE A 116 10.31 -2.39 0.23
CA PHE A 116 9.50 -2.39 -0.98
C PHE A 116 8.03 -2.18 -0.64
N ARG A 117 7.24 -1.78 -1.63
CA ARG A 117 5.81 -1.55 -1.50
C ARG A 117 5.04 -2.59 -2.33
N MET A 118 3.91 -3.02 -1.78
CA MET A 118 2.89 -3.81 -2.46
C MET A 118 1.64 -2.95 -2.52
N THR A 119 1.21 -2.63 -3.74
CA THR A 119 0.03 -1.77 -3.95
C THR A 119 -1.08 -2.55 -4.60
N SER A 120 -2.32 -2.23 -4.26
CA SER A 120 -3.49 -2.75 -4.97
C SER A 120 -4.58 -1.70 -5.09
N GLY A 121 -5.48 -1.89 -6.05
CA GLY A 121 -6.75 -1.16 -6.09
C GLY A 121 -7.75 -1.72 -5.07
N ALA A 122 -8.99 -1.27 -5.19
CA ALA A 122 -10.13 -1.74 -4.39
C ALA A 122 -10.43 -3.25 -4.56
N ASP A 123 -9.94 -3.86 -5.64
CA ASP A 123 -10.10 -5.29 -5.92
C ASP A 123 -9.08 -6.18 -5.18
N MET A 124 -8.16 -5.59 -4.41
CA MET A 124 -7.11 -6.27 -3.65
C MET A 124 -6.22 -7.21 -4.47
N LYS A 125 -6.06 -6.94 -5.76
CA LYS A 125 -5.05 -7.62 -6.58
C LYS A 125 -3.71 -6.93 -6.35
N PHE A 126 -2.91 -7.53 -5.48
CA PHE A 126 -1.56 -7.06 -5.22
C PHE A 126 -0.62 -7.51 -6.33
N GLU A 127 0.20 -6.57 -6.79
CA GLU A 127 1.32 -6.83 -7.67
C GLU A 127 2.55 -6.11 -7.08
N PRO A 128 3.77 -6.61 -7.33
CA PRO A 128 4.96 -5.81 -7.09
C PRO A 128 4.80 -4.49 -7.85
N VAL A 129 5.11 -3.37 -7.20
CA VAL A 129 4.85 -2.02 -7.76
C VAL A 129 5.50 -1.81 -9.14
N SER A 130 6.52 -2.58 -9.49
CA SER A 130 7.10 -2.60 -10.83
C SER A 130 7.92 -3.86 -11.09
N THR A 131 8.25 -4.11 -12.36
CA THR A 131 9.24 -5.12 -12.77
C THR A 131 10.62 -4.87 -12.15
N ILE A 132 10.95 -3.61 -11.83
CA ILE A 132 12.20 -3.26 -11.15
C ILE A 132 12.23 -3.84 -9.74
N VAL A 133 11.11 -3.72 -9.01
CA VAL A 133 10.99 -4.29 -7.66
C VAL A 133 11.07 -5.81 -7.71
N GLU A 134 10.44 -6.43 -8.70
CA GLU A 134 10.53 -7.89 -8.91
C GLU A 134 11.98 -8.34 -9.15
N GLU A 135 12.72 -7.67 -10.04
CA GLU A 135 14.14 -7.98 -10.29
C GLU A 135 15.02 -7.75 -9.04
N GLN A 136 14.74 -6.71 -8.24
CA GLN A 136 15.43 -6.49 -6.97
C GLN A 136 15.14 -7.63 -6.00
N LEU A 137 13.88 -8.05 -5.88
CA LEU A 137 13.47 -9.15 -5.01
C LEU A 137 14.12 -10.48 -5.40
N GLU A 138 14.36 -10.75 -6.69
CA GLU A 138 15.17 -11.91 -7.11
C GLU A 138 16.61 -11.86 -6.56
N GLY A 139 17.24 -10.67 -6.57
CA GLY A 139 18.56 -10.47 -5.98
C GLY A 139 18.57 -10.78 -4.48
N TYR A 140 17.58 -10.26 -3.76
CA TYR A 140 17.44 -10.53 -2.33
C TYR A 140 17.08 -11.99 -2.04
N GLN A 141 16.33 -12.67 -2.90
CA GLN A 141 16.08 -14.12 -2.76
C GLN A 141 17.39 -14.92 -2.76
N LYS A 142 18.34 -14.57 -3.64
CA LYS A 142 19.68 -15.20 -3.68
C LYS A 142 20.48 -14.90 -2.42
N LEU A 143 20.45 -13.65 -1.94
CA LEU A 143 21.06 -13.27 -0.66
C LEU A 143 20.53 -14.13 0.50
N LEU A 144 19.20 -14.21 0.63
CA LEU A 144 18.53 -14.96 1.71
C LEU A 144 18.78 -16.47 1.61
N SER A 145 19.00 -16.99 0.40
CA SER A 145 19.37 -18.39 0.18
C SER A 145 20.83 -18.71 0.54
N GLY A 146 21.62 -17.72 0.92
CA GLY A 146 23.03 -17.88 1.30
C GLY A 146 23.98 -17.99 0.11
N ASP A 147 23.55 -17.56 -1.10
CA ASP A 147 24.38 -17.64 -2.30
C ASP A 147 25.51 -16.60 -2.29
N PHE A 148 25.43 -15.57 -1.45
CA PHE A 148 26.41 -14.49 -1.39
C PHE A 148 27.43 -14.71 -0.28
N ALA A 149 28.70 -14.47 -0.60
CA ALA A 149 29.80 -14.59 0.37
C ALA A 149 30.00 -13.30 1.20
N THR A 150 29.57 -12.16 0.67
CA THR A 150 29.67 -10.86 1.33
C THR A 150 28.30 -10.45 1.86
N SER A 151 28.16 -10.46 3.19
CA SER A 151 26.93 -10.04 3.86
C SER A 151 26.69 -8.53 3.72
N TYR A 152 25.47 -8.08 4.02
CA TYR A 152 25.16 -6.65 4.09
C TYR A 152 26.03 -5.93 5.14
N ALA A 153 26.25 -6.53 6.31
CA ALA A 153 27.12 -5.97 7.34
C ALA A 153 28.58 -5.85 6.89
N ASP A 154 29.10 -6.86 6.18
CA ASP A 154 30.45 -6.82 5.61
C ASP A 154 30.57 -5.74 4.52
N ALA A 155 29.56 -5.63 3.66
CA ALA A 155 29.51 -4.59 2.63
C ALA A 155 29.49 -3.18 3.23
N ARG A 156 28.72 -2.96 4.30
CA ARG A 156 28.73 -1.70 5.06
C ARG A 156 30.10 -1.35 5.61
N LYS A 157 30.79 -2.33 6.19
CA LYS A 157 32.15 -2.13 6.69
C LYS A 157 33.11 -1.77 5.55
N ILE A 158 33.08 -2.50 4.44
CA ILE A 158 33.91 -2.23 3.26
C ILE A 158 33.61 -0.83 2.70
N ALA A 159 32.34 -0.42 2.64
CA ALA A 159 31.95 0.89 2.14
C ALA A 159 32.52 2.03 3.00
N VAL A 160 32.40 1.93 4.33
CA VAL A 160 32.97 2.91 5.27
C VAL A 160 34.50 2.97 5.15
N GLU A 161 35.17 1.81 5.04
CA GLU A 161 36.62 1.74 4.82
C GLU A 161 37.06 2.41 3.49
N ASN A 162 36.15 2.53 2.53
CA ASN A 162 36.37 3.18 1.23
C ASN A 162 35.87 4.63 1.17
N GLY A 163 35.40 5.19 2.28
CA GLY A 163 35.03 6.60 2.40
C GLY A 163 33.55 6.93 2.19
N VAL A 164 32.67 5.93 2.11
CA VAL A 164 31.21 6.15 2.02
C VAL A 164 30.67 6.69 3.35
N ASN A 165 29.85 7.74 3.28
CA ASN A 165 29.13 8.28 4.43
C ASN A 165 27.73 7.66 4.55
N LEU A 166 27.61 6.57 5.31
CA LEU A 166 26.34 5.85 5.50
C LEU A 166 25.28 6.60 6.33
N SER A 167 25.54 7.83 6.77
CA SER A 167 24.51 8.68 7.37
C SER A 167 23.66 9.43 6.35
N GLU A 168 24.15 9.50 5.10
CA GLU A 168 23.51 10.24 4.00
C GLU A 168 22.96 9.31 2.91
N SER A 169 23.57 8.14 2.70
CA SER A 169 23.10 7.12 1.76
C SER A 169 23.20 5.72 2.35
N ASP A 170 22.26 4.84 2.04
CA ASP A 170 22.37 3.42 2.37
C ASP A 170 23.11 2.63 1.26
N ILE A 171 23.29 1.34 1.47
CA ILE A 171 23.82 0.41 0.49
C ILE A 171 22.68 -0.40 -0.11
N GLU A 172 22.63 -0.48 -1.43
CA GLU A 172 21.57 -1.20 -2.15
C GLU A 172 22.13 -2.40 -2.91
N LEU A 173 21.32 -3.45 -3.05
CA LEU A 173 21.68 -4.58 -3.89
C LEU A 173 21.25 -4.30 -5.34
N VAL A 174 22.22 -4.23 -6.25
CA VAL A 174 21.96 -3.92 -7.66
C VAL A 174 22.50 -5.02 -8.58
N PRO A 175 21.79 -5.36 -9.68
CA PRO A 175 22.32 -6.24 -10.70
C PRO A 175 23.38 -5.53 -11.56
N ASP A 176 24.28 -6.32 -12.15
CA ASP A 176 25.21 -5.85 -13.18
C ASP A 176 24.46 -5.57 -14.48
N GLU A 177 24.23 -4.29 -14.79
CA GLU A 177 23.54 -3.85 -16.00
C GLU A 177 24.20 -4.33 -17.30
N GLN A 178 25.50 -4.66 -17.28
CA GLN A 178 26.20 -5.16 -18.46
C GLN A 178 25.96 -6.66 -18.72
N ASN A 179 25.40 -7.37 -17.74
CA ASN A 179 25.20 -8.81 -17.82
C ASN A 179 23.72 -9.13 -18.07
N THR A 180 23.35 -9.25 -19.34
CA THR A 180 21.98 -9.61 -19.77
C THR A 180 21.69 -11.12 -19.71
N THR A 181 22.53 -11.92 -19.05
CA THR A 181 22.34 -13.38 -18.96
C THR A 181 21.42 -13.76 -17.80
N HIS A 182 20.87 -14.98 -17.84
CA HIS A 182 20.08 -15.53 -16.71
C HIS A 182 20.89 -15.66 -15.41
N ASN A 183 22.22 -15.54 -15.46
CA ASN A 183 23.07 -15.53 -14.29
C ASN A 183 23.57 -14.10 -14.02
N LYS A 184 22.63 -13.19 -13.71
CA LYS A 184 22.92 -11.81 -13.31
C LYS A 184 23.93 -11.84 -12.15
N ARG A 185 24.99 -11.07 -12.30
CA ARG A 185 25.95 -10.79 -11.22
C ARG A 185 25.37 -9.63 -10.39
N TYR A 186 25.59 -9.65 -9.09
CA TYR A 186 25.08 -8.62 -8.19
C TYR A 186 26.22 -7.88 -7.49
N TYR A 187 25.92 -6.64 -7.11
CA TYR A 187 26.80 -5.77 -6.35
C TYR A 187 26.02 -5.13 -5.20
N TRP A 188 26.70 -4.95 -4.08
CA TRP A 188 26.31 -3.93 -3.10
C TRP A 188 26.80 -2.58 -3.61
N GLU A 189 25.91 -1.63 -3.80
CA GLU A 189 26.21 -0.30 -4.35
C GLU A 189 25.94 0.77 -3.30
N ALA A 190 26.84 1.74 -3.20
CA ALA A 190 26.70 2.88 -2.29
C ALA A 190 27.22 4.15 -2.96
N GLU A 191 26.61 5.29 -2.62
CA GLU A 191 27.09 6.59 -3.09
C GLU A 191 28.38 6.97 -2.35
N LEU A 192 29.45 7.23 -3.10
CA LEU A 192 30.75 7.61 -2.54
C LEU A 192 30.93 9.11 -2.48
N GLU A 193 30.60 9.80 -3.58
CA GLU A 193 30.75 11.25 -3.70
C GLU A 193 29.73 11.78 -4.71
N TYR A 194 29.16 12.93 -4.39
CA TYR A 194 28.28 13.68 -5.28
C TYR A 194 28.95 15.02 -5.66
N ASP A 195 29.12 15.23 -6.96
CA ASP A 195 29.46 16.50 -7.59
C ASP A 195 28.23 16.98 -8.39
N HIS A 196 28.09 18.30 -8.59
CA HIS A 196 27.00 18.89 -9.39
C HIS A 196 26.85 18.27 -10.79
N ASN A 197 27.90 17.67 -11.35
CA ASN A 197 27.91 17.06 -12.67
C ASN A 197 28.14 15.54 -12.67
N SER A 198 28.39 14.92 -11.51
CA SER A 198 28.67 13.49 -11.47
C SER A 198 28.36 12.83 -10.13
N ILE A 199 28.03 11.55 -10.19
CA ILE A 199 27.85 10.69 -9.02
C ILE A 199 28.90 9.59 -9.09
N ALA A 200 29.75 9.51 -8.08
CA ALA A 200 30.67 8.40 -7.90
C ALA A 200 30.00 7.33 -7.04
N LEU A 201 29.86 6.14 -7.59
CA LEU A 201 29.31 4.96 -6.92
C LEU A 201 30.42 3.99 -6.57
N LEU A 202 30.38 3.45 -5.35
CA LEU A 202 31.18 2.31 -4.93
C LEU A 202 30.35 1.04 -5.14
N GLN A 203 30.86 0.09 -5.93
CA GLN A 203 30.24 -1.22 -6.10
C GLN A 203 31.14 -2.30 -5.48
N ILE A 204 30.57 -3.13 -4.62
CA ILE A 204 31.23 -4.21 -3.89
C ILE A 204 30.65 -5.53 -4.38
N ASP A 205 31.50 -6.40 -4.91
CA ASP A 205 31.08 -7.68 -5.45
C ASP A 205 30.56 -8.62 -4.35
N VAL A 206 29.32 -9.12 -4.49
CA VAL A 206 28.66 -9.93 -3.45
C VAL A 206 29.34 -11.28 -3.19
N MET A 207 30.17 -11.77 -4.13
CA MET A 207 30.86 -13.07 -4.02
C MET A 207 32.29 -12.94 -3.47
N THR A 208 32.93 -11.78 -3.63
CA THR A 208 34.36 -11.62 -3.37
C THR A 208 34.71 -10.45 -2.47
N GLY A 209 33.78 -9.52 -2.23
CA GLY A 209 34.03 -8.28 -1.50
C GLY A 209 34.93 -7.29 -2.25
N ASN A 210 35.30 -7.59 -3.51
CA ASN A 210 36.15 -6.71 -4.30
C ASN A 210 35.39 -5.42 -4.66
N VAL A 211 36.08 -4.30 -4.53
CA VAL A 211 35.53 -2.97 -4.79
C VAL A 211 35.86 -2.49 -6.21
N LYS A 212 34.90 -1.82 -6.85
CA LYS A 212 35.09 -1.02 -8.06
C LYS A 212 34.39 0.33 -7.89
N LYS A 213 34.91 1.36 -8.55
CA LYS A 213 34.27 2.68 -8.61
C LYS A 213 33.64 2.88 -9.98
N LYS A 214 32.37 3.29 -10.02
CA LYS A 214 31.63 3.66 -11.24
C LYS A 214 31.34 5.16 -11.16
N VAL A 215 31.72 5.92 -12.18
CA VAL A 215 31.41 7.35 -12.26
C VAL A 215 30.28 7.54 -13.26
N LEU A 216 29.15 8.08 -12.79
CA LEU A 216 28.02 8.46 -13.61
C LEU A 216 28.12 9.96 -13.89
N THR A 217 28.13 10.36 -15.15
CA THR A 217 28.10 11.77 -15.54
C THR A 217 26.66 12.18 -15.80
N ILE A 218 26.24 13.32 -15.23
CA ILE A 218 24.91 13.88 -15.47
C ILE A 218 25.00 14.67 -16.77
N GLU A 219 24.45 14.15 -17.86
CA GLU A 219 24.35 14.89 -19.11
C GLU A 219 23.35 16.04 -18.94
N SER A 220 23.78 17.28 -19.15
CA SER A 220 22.90 18.44 -19.15
C SER A 220 21.95 18.36 -20.34
N ILE A 221 20.64 18.31 -20.08
CA ILE A 221 19.63 18.51 -21.13
C ILE A 221 19.69 19.98 -21.52
N GLU A 222 20.23 20.28 -22.71
CA GLU A 222 20.19 21.61 -23.33
C GLU A 222 18.78 22.01 -23.79
#